data_AF-A0A5R9M5G3-F1
#
_entry.id   AF-A0A5R9M5G3-F1
#
_cell.length_a   1.000
_cell.length_b   1.000
_cell.length_c   1.000
_cell.angle_alpha   90.00
_cell.angle_beta   90.00
_cell.angle_gamma   90.00
#
_symmetry.space_group_name_H-M   'P 1'
#
loop_
_entity.id
_entity.type
_entity.pdbx_description
1 polymer ?
#
loop_
_entity_poly.entity_id
_entity_poly.type
_entity_poly.pdbx_seq_one_letter_code
_entity_poly.pdbx_strand_id
1 'polypeptide(L)'
;MRNDEVADLTNFLQARIDEDEAVALAVKPDTAQGTAGLKARVLADISAKRGVLRFVEQMQQGAEQDDFMVHGPAMIALSATTFPLRHLVAAYATHPDFRPEWEPNEEEVEPDPRLSRGRAGRA
;
A
#
# COMPACT_ATOMS: atom_id res chain seq x y z
N MET A 1 16.97 -6.37 2.94
CA MET A 1 16.84 -4.99 2.43
C MET A 1 15.46 -4.69 1.86
N ARG A 2 14.94 -5.36 0.81
CA ARG A 2 13.54 -5.09 0.36
C ARG A 2 12.45 -5.61 1.31
N ASN A 3 12.65 -6.74 1.98
CA ASN A 3 11.65 -7.30 2.90
C ASN A 3 11.50 -6.46 4.18
N ASP A 4 12.61 -5.94 4.71
CA ASP A 4 12.60 -5.11 5.92
C ASP A 4 11.81 -3.81 5.69
N GLU A 5 12.00 -3.20 4.51
CA GLU A 5 11.25 -2.01 4.11
C GLU A 5 9.75 -2.29 3.96
N VAL A 6 9.36 -3.40 3.31
CA VAL A 6 7.95 -3.77 3.18
C VAL A 6 7.30 -3.99 4.54
N ALA A 7 8.03 -4.61 5.49
CA ALA A 7 7.55 -4.77 6.86
C ALA A 7 7.37 -3.41 7.57
N ASP A 8 8.34 -2.51 7.47
CA ASP A 8 8.27 -1.16 8.05
C ASP A 8 7.09 -0.35 7.49
N LEU A 9 6.91 -0.33 6.16
CA LEU A 9 5.79 0.35 5.49
C LEU A 9 4.44 -0.23 5.94
N THR A 10 4.34 -1.56 6.03
CA THR A 10 3.12 -2.28 6.43
C THR A 10 2.75 -1.96 7.88
N ASN A 11 3.74 -2.00 8.79
CA ASN A 11 3.54 -1.70 10.21
C ASN A 11 3.09 -0.26 10.43
N PHE A 12 3.75 0.70 9.77
CA PHE A 12 3.37 2.10 9.84
C PHE A 12 1.95 2.31 9.29
N LEU A 13 1.66 1.78 8.10
CA LEU A 13 0.36 1.93 7.45
C LEU A 13 -0.77 1.29 8.26
N GLN A 14 -0.54 0.13 8.86
CA GLN A 14 -1.50 -0.53 9.76
C GLN A 14 -1.86 0.38 10.95
N ALA A 15 -0.87 0.93 11.64
CA ALA A 15 -1.10 1.83 12.77
C ALA A 15 -1.90 3.08 12.36
N ARG A 16 -1.60 3.66 11.19
CA ARG A 16 -2.34 4.82 10.67
C ARG A 16 -3.78 4.50 10.30
N ILE A 17 -4.01 3.33 9.70
CA ILE A 17 -5.35 2.85 9.37
C ILE A 17 -6.18 2.65 10.64
N ASP A 18 -5.59 2.11 11.70
CA ASP A 18 -6.30 1.90 12.96
C ASP A 18 -6.68 3.23 13.63
N GLU A 19 -5.80 4.24 13.56
CA GLU A 19 -6.12 5.59 14.02
C GLU A 19 -7.21 6.25 13.18
N ASP A 20 -7.12 6.19 11.85
CA ASP A 20 -8.15 6.73 10.94
C ASP A 20 -9.51 6.06 11.18
N GLU A 21 -9.53 4.75 11.44
CA GLU A 21 -10.75 4.02 11.79
C GLU A 21 -11.33 4.49 13.12
N ALA A 22 -10.49 4.63 14.15
CA ALA A 22 -10.93 5.14 15.45
C ALA A 22 -11.55 6.55 15.33
N VAL A 23 -10.91 7.43 14.56
CA VAL A 23 -11.40 8.79 14.28
C VAL A 23 -12.73 8.74 13.51
N ALA A 24 -12.80 7.97 12.42
CA ALA A 24 -14.01 7.85 11.61
C ALA A 24 -15.20 7.29 12.42
N LEU A 25 -14.95 6.32 13.30
CA LEU A 25 -15.97 5.76 14.18
C LEU A 25 -16.43 6.77 15.23
N ALA A 26 -15.54 7.59 15.79
CA ALA A 26 -15.86 8.62 16.77
C ALA A 26 -16.69 9.79 16.19
N VAL A 27 -16.65 10.03 14.88
CA VAL A 27 -17.51 11.02 14.22
C VAL A 27 -18.97 10.66 14.44
N LYS A 28 -19.68 11.53 15.16
CA LYS A 28 -21.13 11.44 15.32
C LYS A 28 -21.79 11.80 13.99
N PRO A 29 -22.76 11.01 13.52
CA PRO A 29 -23.57 11.41 12.37
C PRO A 29 -24.39 12.62 12.81
N ASP A 30 -23.98 13.81 12.38
CA ASP A 30 -24.86 14.97 12.46
C ASP A 30 -25.96 14.83 11.40
N THR A 31 -27.07 15.54 11.57
CA THR A 31 -28.26 15.47 10.67
C THR A 31 -27.97 15.91 9.24
N ALA A 32 -26.78 16.45 8.95
CA ALA A 32 -26.32 16.69 7.59
C ALA A 32 -26.01 15.36 6.87
N GLN A 33 -26.85 15.00 5.89
CA GLN A 33 -26.68 13.85 4.98
C GLN A 33 -25.23 13.67 4.45
N GLY A 34 -24.48 14.76 4.31
CA GLY A 34 -23.09 14.74 3.85
C GLY A 34 -22.09 14.04 4.80
N THR A 35 -22.26 14.19 6.11
CA THR A 35 -21.31 13.64 7.10
C THR A 35 -21.42 12.12 7.21
N ALA A 36 -22.64 11.57 7.14
CA ALA A 36 -22.85 10.13 7.12
C ALA A 36 -22.28 9.48 5.85
N GLY A 37 -22.47 10.10 4.68
CA GLY A 37 -21.89 9.62 3.42
C GLY A 37 -20.36 9.65 3.41
N LEU A 38 -19.75 10.72 3.94
CA LEU A 38 -18.30 10.82 4.07
C LEU A 38 -17.74 9.76 5.02
N LYS A 39 -18.37 9.55 6.19
CA LYS A 39 -17.97 8.48 7.12
C LYS A 39 -18.01 7.11 6.46
N ALA A 40 -19.08 6.78 5.74
CA ALA A 40 -19.20 5.51 5.04
C ALA A 40 -18.09 5.33 3.99
N ARG A 41 -17.75 6.39 3.24
CA ARG A 41 -16.66 6.36 2.27
C ARG A 41 -15.30 6.15 2.94
N VAL A 42 -14.99 6.85 4.02
CA VAL A 42 -13.73 6.68 4.76
C VAL A 42 -13.59 5.24 5.27
N LEU A 43 -14.65 4.66 5.82
CA LEU A 43 -14.64 3.26 6.26
C LEU A 43 -14.46 2.27 5.10
N ALA A 44 -15.01 2.58 3.92
CA ALA A 44 -14.77 1.77 2.72
C ALA A 44 -13.31 1.85 2.25
N ASP A 45 -12.70 3.03 2.26
CA ASP A 45 -11.29 3.22 1.92
C ASP A 45 -10.38 2.48 2.92
N ILE A 46 -10.68 2.54 4.22
CA ILE A 46 -10.01 1.78 5.28
C ILE A 46 -10.09 0.27 5.00
N SER A 47 -11.28 -0.24 4.67
CA SER A 47 -11.48 -1.66 4.34
C SER A 47 -10.67 -2.08 3.13
N ALA A 48 -10.60 -1.23 2.09
CA ALA A 48 -9.80 -1.47 0.90
C ALA A 48 -8.30 -1.52 1.24
N LYS A 49 -7.77 -0.55 2.01
CA LYS A 49 -6.37 -0.54 2.45
C LYS A 49 -6.03 -1.79 3.29
N ARG A 50 -6.90 -2.22 4.20
CA ARG A 50 -6.74 -3.48 4.95
C ARG A 50 -6.72 -4.71 4.03
N GLY A 51 -7.46 -4.69 2.92
CA GLY A 51 -7.37 -5.72 1.89
C GLY A 51 -5.98 -5.85 1.28
N VAL A 52 -5.33 -4.71 1.01
CA VAL A 52 -3.94 -4.67 0.53
C VAL A 52 -2.99 -5.23 1.58
N LEU A 53 -3.13 -4.83 2.85
CA LEU A 53 -2.25 -5.33 3.92
C LEU A 53 -2.36 -6.84 4.12
N ARG A 54 -3.57 -7.42 4.06
CA ARG A 54 -3.75 -8.89 4.11
C ARG A 54 -3.06 -9.61 2.96
N PHE A 55 -3.09 -9.03 1.76
CA PHE A 55 -2.35 -9.57 0.62
C PHE A 55 -0.85 -9.56 0.87
N VAL A 56 -0.30 -8.44 1.38
CA VAL A 56 1.13 -8.33 1.72
C VAL A 56 1.52 -9.35 2.79
N GLU A 57 0.74 -9.47 3.86
CA GLU A 57 0.96 -10.45 4.93
C GLU A 57 1.00 -11.89 4.38
N GLN A 58 0.04 -12.25 3.51
CA GLN A 58 0.02 -13.56 2.87
C GLN A 58 1.29 -13.79 2.02
N MET A 59 1.76 -12.77 1.31
CA MET A 59 2.99 -12.89 0.52
C MET A 59 4.24 -12.95 1.41
N GLN A 60 4.28 -12.27 2.55
CA GLN A 60 5.36 -12.41 3.53
C GLN A 60 5.44 -13.85 4.06
N GLN A 61 4.31 -14.43 4.44
CA GLN A 61 4.24 -15.84 4.86
C GLN A 61 4.68 -16.80 3.75
N GLY A 62 4.32 -16.52 2.49
CA GLY A 62 4.77 -17.29 1.34
C GLY A 62 6.27 -17.18 1.08
N ALA A 63 6.87 -16.01 1.33
CA ALA A 63 8.30 -15.78 1.18
C ALA A 63 9.15 -16.50 2.24
N GLU A 64 8.56 -16.86 3.38
CA GLU A 64 9.21 -17.66 4.42
C GLU A 64 9.19 -19.18 4.13
N GLN A 65 8.45 -19.62 3.12
CA GLN A 65 8.38 -21.04 2.75
C GLN A 65 9.65 -21.49 2.01
N ASP A 66 10.06 -22.74 2.23
CA ASP A 66 11.17 -23.36 1.50
C ASP A 66 10.78 -23.85 0.09
N ASP A 67 9.48 -24.00 -0.18
CA ASP A 67 8.98 -24.40 -1.49
C ASP A 67 9.20 -23.27 -2.50
N PHE A 68 10.10 -23.50 -3.46
CA PHE A 68 10.43 -22.55 -4.53
C PHE A 68 9.20 -22.07 -5.31
N MET A 69 8.20 -22.94 -5.51
CA MET A 69 6.97 -22.61 -6.24
C MET A 69 6.06 -21.65 -5.47
N VAL A 70 6.31 -21.47 -4.17
CA VAL A 70 5.61 -20.52 -3.29
C VAL A 70 6.50 -19.31 -3.02
N HIS A 71 7.76 -19.54 -2.63
CA HIS A 71 8.74 -18.52 -2.29
C HIS A 71 9.01 -17.53 -3.42
N GLY A 72 9.32 -18.03 -4.62
CA GLY A 72 9.68 -17.19 -5.76
C GLY A 72 8.58 -16.20 -6.14
N PRO A 73 7.33 -16.67 -6.40
CA PRO A 73 6.20 -15.79 -6.68
C PRO A 73 5.91 -14.80 -5.55
N ALA A 74 6.03 -15.22 -4.28
CA ALA A 74 5.83 -14.36 -3.13
C ALA A 74 6.84 -13.20 -3.08
N MET A 75 8.13 -13.48 -3.31
CA MET A 75 9.18 -12.45 -3.35
C MET A 75 8.99 -11.44 -4.50
N ILE A 76 8.51 -11.92 -5.66
CA ILE A 76 8.16 -11.05 -6.80
C ILE A 76 6.97 -10.16 -6.44
N ALA A 77 5.92 -10.73 -5.86
CA ALA A 77 4.73 -9.99 -5.45
C ALA A 77 5.08 -8.91 -4.40
N LEU A 78 5.87 -9.24 -3.37
CA LEU A 78 6.31 -8.28 -2.37
C LEU A 78 7.09 -7.13 -3.01
N SER A 79 8.03 -7.43 -3.90
CA SER A 79 8.79 -6.40 -4.62
C SER A 79 7.90 -5.49 -5.46
N ALA A 80 6.88 -6.03 -6.12
CA ALA A 80 5.93 -5.25 -6.91
C ALA A 80 4.97 -4.41 -6.04
N THR A 81 4.81 -4.76 -4.77
CA THR A 81 3.87 -4.10 -3.85
C THR A 81 4.53 -2.95 -3.07
N THR A 82 5.86 -2.88 -3.02
CA THR A 82 6.60 -1.77 -2.37
C THR A 82 6.17 -0.41 -2.91
N PHE A 83 6.07 -0.25 -4.22
CA PHE A 83 5.69 1.03 -4.84
C PHE A 83 4.27 1.49 -4.47
N PRO A 84 3.22 0.65 -4.60
CA PRO A 84 1.89 0.97 -4.08
C PRO A 84 1.87 1.29 -2.57
N LEU A 85 2.64 0.57 -1.75
CA LEU A 85 2.70 0.82 -0.30
C LEU A 85 3.27 2.20 0.01
N ARG A 86 4.35 2.62 -0.66
CA ARG A 86 4.92 3.98 -0.52
C ARG A 86 3.89 5.06 -0.83
N HIS A 87 3.09 4.89 -1.89
CA HIS A 87 2.00 5.82 -2.20
C HIS A 87 0.91 5.89 -1.13
N LEU A 88 0.57 4.75 -0.51
CA LEU A 88 -0.41 4.75 0.59
C LEU A 88 0.16 5.41 1.86
N VAL A 89 1.44 5.17 2.16
CA VAL A 89 2.14 5.76 3.31
C VAL A 89 2.36 7.26 3.13
N ALA A 90 2.56 7.73 1.89
CA ALA A 90 2.72 9.16 1.56
C ALA A 90 1.49 10.02 1.94
N ALA A 91 0.31 9.43 2.08
CA ALA A 91 -0.86 10.13 2.62
C ALA A 91 -0.64 10.66 4.06
N TYR A 92 0.35 10.12 4.77
CA TYR A 92 0.71 10.46 6.14
C TYR A 92 2.08 11.15 6.24
N ALA A 93 2.56 11.79 5.16
CA ALA A 93 3.88 12.44 5.12
C ALA A 93 4.09 13.52 6.21
N THR A 94 3.01 14.07 6.78
CA THR A 94 3.07 15.05 7.87
C THR A 94 3.16 14.42 9.27
N HIS A 95 3.10 13.08 9.38
CA HIS A 95 3.18 12.38 10.64
C HIS A 95 4.64 12.35 11.17
N PRO A 96 4.91 12.58 12.47
CA PRO A 96 6.27 12.61 13.02
C PRO A 96 7.06 11.31 12.82
N ASP A 97 6.38 10.17 12.78
CA ASP A 97 7.02 8.85 12.57
C ASP A 97 7.17 8.49 11.07
N PHE A 98 6.68 9.34 10.16
CA PHE A 98 6.91 9.14 8.72
C PHE A 98 8.39 9.34 8.41
N ARG A 99 8.96 8.46 7.60
CA ARG A 99 10.34 8.56 7.15
C ARG A 99 10.40 9.07 5.71
N PRO A 100 11.15 10.15 5.40
CA PRO A 100 11.21 10.71 4.04
C PRO A 100 11.66 9.73 2.96
N GLU A 101 12.47 8.72 3.30
CA GLU A 101 12.87 7.66 2.38
C GLU A 101 11.70 6.78 1.88
N TRP A 102 10.52 6.87 2.49
CA TRP A 102 9.30 6.19 2.05
C TRP A 102 8.53 6.97 0.98
N GLU A 103 8.96 8.17 0.61
CA GLU A 103 8.33 8.91 -0.49
C GLU A 103 8.42 8.10 -1.80
N PRO A 104 7.36 8.11 -2.63
CA PRO A 104 7.40 7.45 -3.93
C PRO A 104 8.50 8.05 -4.80
N ASN A 105 9.41 7.23 -5.30
CA ASN A 105 10.41 7.67 -6.26
C ASN A 105 9.86 7.53 -7.68
N GLU A 106 9.71 8.65 -8.40
CA GLU A 106 9.21 8.67 -9.80
C GLU A 106 10.12 7.87 -10.76
N GLU A 107 11.42 7.71 -10.44
CA GLU A 107 12.35 6.88 -11.22
C GLU A 107 12.00 5.38 -11.20
N GLU A 108 11.23 4.90 -10.21
CA GLU A 108 10.78 3.50 -10.15
C GLU A 108 9.65 3.19 -11.14
N VAL A 109 9.01 4.23 -11.67
CA VAL A 109 7.93 4.12 -12.67
C VAL A 109 8.48 4.26 -14.10
N GLU A 110 9.74 4.68 -14.26
CA GLU A 110 10.32 4.86 -15.58
C GLU A 110 10.30 3.51 -16.33
N PRO A 111 9.60 3.42 -17.48
CA PRO A 111 9.49 2.17 -18.21
C PRO A 111 10.88 1.70 -18.61
N ASP A 112 11.25 0.45 -18.32
CA ASP A 112 12.52 -0.11 -18.82
C ASP A 112 12.56 0.13 -20.35
N PRO A 113 13.54 0.88 -20.88
CA PRO A 113 13.65 1.18 -22.31
C PRO A 113 13.66 -0.08 -23.19
N ARG A 114 14.01 -1.23 -22.63
CA ARG A 114 13.96 -2.55 -23.30
C ARG A 114 12.53 -3.05 -23.50
N LEU A 115 11.61 -2.71 -22.59
CA LEU A 115 10.19 -3.05 -22.66
C LEU A 115 9.39 -2.04 -23.50
N SER A 116 9.94 -0.84 -23.76
CA SER A 116 9.29 0.20 -24.58
C SER A 116 9.40 -0.01 -26.10
N ARG A 117 10.20 -0.97 -26.58
CA ARG A 117 10.37 -1.28 -28.00
C ARG A 117 9.23 -2.16 -28.54
N GLY A 118 8.01 -1.64 -28.61
CA GLY A 118 6.87 -2.37 -29.17
C GLY A 118 5.84 -1.55 -29.95
N ARG A 119 5.91 -0.21 -29.92
CA ARG A 119 4.83 0.64 -30.47
C ARG A 119 5.13 1.32 -31.81
N ALA A 120 6.28 1.08 -32.42
CA ALA A 120 6.64 1.62 -33.73
C ALA A 120 6.72 0.48 -34.76
N GLY A 121 5.56 0.06 -35.28
CA GLY A 121 5.53 -1.02 -36.27
C GLY A 121 4.14 -1.46 -36.72
N ARG A 122 3.23 -0.52 -36.98
CA ARG A 122 2.09 -0.74 -37.90
C ARG A 122 1.79 0.57 -38.61
N ALA A 123 2.31 0.69 -39.83
CA ALA A 123 1.78 1.53 -40.90
C ALA A 123 1.34 0.59 -42.01
#